data_AF-A0A0U1PCI8-F1
#
_entry.id   AF-A0A0U1PCI8-F1
#
_cell.length_a   1.000
_cell.length_b   1.000
_cell.length_c   1.000
_cell.angle_alpha   90.00
_cell.angle_beta   90.00
_cell.angle_gamma   90.00
#
_symmetry.space_group_name_H-M   'P 1'
#
loop_
_entity.id
_entity.type
_entity.pdbx_description
1 polymer ?
#
loop_
_entity_poly.entity_id
_entity_poly.type
_entity_poly.pdbx_seq_one_letter_code
_entity_poly.pdbx_strand_id
1 'polypeptide(L)' 'MRFIDLLGPDAVAAGLRTGSKHRLFEEIARRIAPGDVALGVLEALTEREAMGGTALGAGAALPHGRCDALASPVG' A
#
# COMPACT_ATOMS: atom_id res chain seq x y z
N MET A 1 -17.62 -7.11 -4.79
CA MET A 1 -16.21 -7.49 -4.99
C MET A 1 -15.72 -8.18 -3.73
N ARG A 2 -15.03 -9.31 -3.85
CA ARG A 2 -14.45 -10.05 -2.71
C ARG A 2 -12.96 -9.75 -2.66
N PHE A 3 -12.35 -9.88 -1.48
CA PHE A 3 -10.90 -9.68 -1.33
C PHE A 3 -10.06 -10.60 -2.22
N ILE A 4 -10.52 -11.83 -2.46
CA ILE A 4 -9.86 -12.80 -3.34
C ILE A 4 -9.82 -12.35 -4.80
N ASP A 5 -10.65 -11.38 -5.18
CA ASP A 5 -10.67 -10.81 -6.53
C ASP A 5 -9.58 -9.71 -6.70
N LEU A 6 -8.92 -9.29 -5.61
CA LEU A 6 -7.87 -8.25 -5.57
C LEU A 6 -6.51 -8.82 -5.12
N LEU A 7 -6.50 -9.69 -4.11
CA LEU A 7 -5.30 -10.23 -3.47
C LEU A 7 -4.87 -11.55 -4.10
N GLY A 8 -4.15 -11.47 -5.23
CA GLY A 8 -3.46 -12.62 -5.82
C GLY A 8 -2.22 -13.04 -5.02
N PRO A 9 -1.64 -14.24 -5.25
CA PRO A 9 -0.42 -14.66 -4.57
C PRO A 9 0.74 -13.67 -4.72
N ASP A 10 0.85 -12.99 -5.86
CA ASP A 10 1.90 -12.00 -6.14
C ASP A 10 1.77 -10.72 -5.30
N ALA A 11 0.60 -10.48 -4.69
CA ALA A 11 0.37 -9.38 -3.75
C ALA A 11 0.81 -9.72 -2.30
N VAL A 12 1.23 -10.96 -2.04
CA VAL A 12 1.62 -11.43 -0.71
C VAL A 12 3.14 -11.45 -0.58
N ALA A 13 3.67 -10.69 0.38
CA ALA A 13 5.09 -10.71 0.73
C ALA A 13 5.28 -11.12 2.19
N ALA A 14 6.04 -12.19 2.42
CA ALA A 14 6.44 -12.64 3.75
C ALA A 14 7.92 -12.35 4.02
N GLY A 15 8.26 -12.11 5.29
CA GLY A 15 9.65 -11.88 5.70
C GLY A 15 10.25 -10.56 5.21
N LEU A 16 9.42 -9.62 4.77
CA LEU A 16 9.87 -8.31 4.31
C LEU A 16 10.50 -7.53 5.47
N ARG A 17 11.72 -7.02 5.27
CA ARG A 17 12.44 -6.21 6.25
C ARG A 17 12.56 -4.77 5.76
N THR A 18 11.94 -3.85 6.48
CA THR A 18 11.98 -2.41 6.18
C THR A 18 12.45 -1.63 7.40
N GLY A 19 13.37 -0.68 7.22
CA GLY A 19 13.93 0.11 8.31
C GLY A 19 13.07 1.29 8.77
N SER A 20 12.01 1.64 8.04
CA SER A 20 11.12 2.74 8.37
C SER A 20 9.75 2.56 7.71
N LYS A 21 8.75 3.29 8.22
CA LYS A 21 7.40 3.32 7.65
C LYS A 21 7.39 3.83 6.20
N HIS A 22 8.20 4.84 5.89
CA HIS A 22 8.31 5.35 4.53
C HIS A 22 8.87 4.31 3.56
N ARG A 23 9.93 3.58 3.95
CA ARG A 23 10.47 2.50 3.13
C ARG A 23 9.47 1.35 2.93
N LEU A 24 8.63 1.08 3.93
CA LEU A 24 7.52 0.12 3.76
C LEU A 24 6.51 0.62 2.71
N PHE A 25 6.16 1.91 2.73
CA PHE A 25 5.23 2.46 1.73
C PHE A 25 5.82 2.47 0.32
N GLU A 26 7.11 2.79 0.15
CA GLU A 26 7.80 2.65 -1.13
C GLU A 26 7.72 1.21 -1.66
N GLU A 27 7.86 0.24 -0.77
CA GLU A 27 7.88 -1.18 -1.11
C GLU A 27 6.48 -1.74 -1.45
N ILE A 28 5.44 -1.23 -0.79
CA ILE A 28 4.04 -1.47 -1.14
C ILE A 28 3.75 -0.85 -2.52
N ALA A 29 4.13 0.42 -2.72
CA ALA A 29 3.89 1.13 -3.97
C ALA A 29 4.51 0.42 -5.18
N ARG A 30 5.77 -0.02 -5.07
CA ARG A 30 6.46 -0.80 -6.12
C ARG A 30 5.78 -2.14 -6.45
N ARG A 31 5.07 -2.75 -5.50
CA ARG A 31 4.32 -4.00 -5.72
C ARG A 31 2.97 -3.77 -6.36
N ILE A 32 2.30 -2.69 -6.00
CA ILE A 32 0.99 -2.34 -6.53
C ILE A 32 1.10 -1.92 -8.00
N ALA A 33 2.10 -1.13 -8.35
CA ALA A 33 2.28 -0.66 -9.72
C ALA A 33 3.76 -0.38 -10.07
N PRO A 34 4.14 -0.49 -11.36
CA PRO A 34 5.45 -0.09 -11.84
C PRO A 34 5.50 1.41 -12.20
N GLY A 35 6.72 1.96 -12.25
CA GLY A 35 6.98 3.29 -12.81
C GLY A 35 6.29 4.42 -12.06
N ASP A 36 5.82 5.44 -12.81
CA ASP A 36 5.25 6.67 -12.26
C ASP A 36 3.96 6.43 -11.45
N VAL A 37 3.23 5.35 -11.74
CA VAL A 37 2.04 4.98 -10.96
C VAL A 37 2.41 4.62 -9.52
N ALA A 38 3.60 4.03 -9.29
CA ALA A 38 4.09 3.76 -7.95
C ALA A 38 4.27 5.05 -7.13
N LEU A 39 4.69 6.15 -7.77
CA LEU A 39 4.85 7.42 -7.08
C LEU A 39 3.49 7.94 -6.58
N GLY A 40 2.46 7.89 -7.42
CA GLY A 40 1.10 8.27 -7.03
C GLY A 40 0.53 7.39 -5.91
N VAL A 41 0.89 6.11 -5.86
CA VAL A 41 0.51 5.22 -4.75
C VAL A 41 1.24 5.60 -3.46
N LEU A 42 2.54 5.88 -3.53
CA LEU A 42 3.33 6.30 -2.37
C LEU A 42 2.81 7.62 -1.77
N GLU A 43 2.49 8.58 -2.63
CA GLU A 43 1.88 9.86 -2.24
C GLU A 43 0.54 9.62 -1.54
N ALA A 44 -0.37 8.86 -2.17
CA ALA A 44 -1.67 8.53 -1.59
C ALA A 44 -1.58 7.85 -0.21
N LEU A 45 -0.65 6.90 -0.04
CA LEU A 45 -0.41 6.24 1.25
C LEU A 45 0.13 7.22 2.29
N THR A 46 1.08 8.07 1.90
CA THR A 46 1.72 9.04 2.80
C THR A 46 0.73 10.10 3.28
N GLU A 47 -0.06 10.66 2.36
CA GLU A 47 -1.12 11.62 2.67
C GLU A 47 -2.17 11.01 3.60
N ARG A 48 -2.60 9.78 3.32
CA ARG A 48 -3.56 9.11 4.20
C ARG A 48 -3.00 8.88 5.59
N GLU A 49 -1.77 8.38 5.69
CA GLU A 49 -1.12 8.11 6.97
C GLU A 49 -0.94 9.38 7.82
N ALA A 50 -0.77 10.55 7.19
CA ALA A 50 -0.65 11.84 7.88
C ALA A 50 -1.95 12.30 8.58
N MET A 51 -3.12 11.83 8.13
CA MET A 51 -4.44 12.18 8.71
C MET A 51 -4.76 11.47 10.03
N GLY A 52 -3.77 10.85 10.67
CA GLY A 52 -3.96 9.91 11.77
C GLY A 52 -3.80 8.50 11.23
N GLY A 53 -2.66 7.90 11.57
CA GLY A 53 -2.12 6.69 10.94
C GLY A 53 -3.09 5.51 10.87
N THR A 54 -2.71 4.52 10.07
CA THR A 54 -3.59 3.41 9.68
C THR A 54 -3.46 2.16 10.57
N ALA A 55 -2.91 2.30 11.77
CA ALA A 55 -2.74 1.19 12.71
C ALA A 55 -4.09 0.69 13.22
N LEU A 56 -4.25 -0.64 13.27
CA LEU A 56 -5.44 -1.31 13.82
C LEU A 56 -5.19 -1.83 15.25
N GLY A 57 -3.94 -1.76 15.73
CA GLY A 57 -3.50 -2.37 16.98
C GLY A 57 -3.02 -3.82 16.78
N ALA A 58 -2.53 -4.45 17.86
CA ALA A 58 -2.07 -5.84 17.87
C ALA A 58 -1.02 -6.19 16.78
N GLY A 59 -0.20 -5.22 16.38
CA GLY A 59 0.81 -5.42 15.33
C GLY A 59 0.26 -5.41 13.90
N ALA A 60 -0.99 -5.01 13.69
CA ALA A 60 -1.62 -4.88 12.38
C ALA A 60 -1.87 -3.42 11.98
N ALA A 61 -1.82 -3.16 10.67
CA ALA A 61 -2.16 -1.89 10.06
C ALA A 61 -2.79 -2.13 8.68
N LEU A 62 -3.54 -1.16 8.18
CA LEU A 62 -4.12 -1.18 6.85
C LEU A 62 -3.69 0.07 6.08
N PRO A 63 -2.45 0.16 5.56
CA PRO A 63 -2.05 1.26 4.70
C PRO A 63 -2.95 1.32 3.46
N HIS A 64 -3.67 2.43 3.28
CA HIS A 64 -4.60 2.64 2.17
C HIS A 64 -4.58 4.12 1.76
N GLY A 65 -5.17 4.45 0.61
CA GLY A 65 -5.28 5.81 0.12
C GLY A 65 -6.10 5.85 -1.17
N ARG A 66 -6.63 7.03 -1.52
CA ARG A 66 -7.19 7.25 -2.86
C ARG A 66 -6.06 7.70 -3.78
N CYS A 67 -5.92 7.06 -4.92
CA CYS A 67 -4.85 7.31 -5.88
C CYS A 67 -5.45 7.54 -7.26
N ASP A 68 -5.32 8.76 -7.78
CA ASP A 68 -5.89 9.14 -9.08
C ASP A 68 -5.14 8.50 -10.26
N ALA A 69 -3.94 7.97 -10.02
CA ALA A 69 -3.16 7.23 -11.02
C ALA A 69 -3.70 5.80 -11.26
N LEU A 70 -4.70 5.34 -10.49
CA LEU A 70 -5.28 4.00 -10.58
C LEU A 70 -6.74 4.07 -11.03
N ALA A 71 -7.07 3.35 -12.11
CA ALA A 71 -8.41 3.33 -12.68
C ALA A 71 -9.42 2.45 -11.89
N SER A 72 -8.91 1.56 -11.04
CA SER A 72 -9.71 0.63 -10.24
C SER A 72 -9.03 0.34 -8.91
N PRO A 73 -9.75 -0.17 -7.90
CA PRO A 73 -9.12 -0.68 -6.68
C PRO A 73 -8.07 -1.74 -7.01
N VAL A 74 -6.91 -1.63 -6.37
CA VAL A 74 -5.79 -2.57 -6.46
C VAL A 74 -5.24 -2.79 -5.07
N GLY A 75 -4.71 -3.98 -4.81
CA GLY A 75 -4.26 -4.39 -3.49
C GLY A 75 -4.30 -5.88 -3.34
#